data_AF-A0A1I1NH50-F1
#
_entry.id   AF-A0A1I1NH50-F1
#
_cell.length_a   1.000
_cell.length_b   1.000
_cell.length_c   1.000
_cell.angle_alpha   90.00
_cell.angle_beta   90.00
_cell.angle_gamma   90.00
#
_symmetry.space_group_name_H-M   'P 1'
#
loop_
_entity.id
_entity.type
_entity.pdbx_description
1 polymer ?
#
loop_
_entity_poly.entity_id
_entity_poly.type
_entity_poly.pdbx_seq_one_letter_code
_entity_poly.pdbx_strand_id
1 'polypeptide(L)'
;MERELFIRDADPEDANRLVEIYSYYVLNTAVSFEYEVPSVADFENRIKTTKEKYPYMVCLLKDRIVGYAYAGPYSSREAYNWTATTSIYVDKDYRRQGIGSLLYKELEKGLKKLT
;
A
#
# COMPACT_ATOMS: atom_id res chain seq x y z
N MET A 1 9.29 21.98 13.57
CA MET A 1 8.82 21.91 12.17
C MET A 1 7.95 20.68 12.05
N GLU A 2 6.64 20.87 11.95
CA GLU A 2 5.71 19.76 11.73
C GLU A 2 6.07 19.06 10.42
N ARG A 3 6.19 17.73 10.48
CA ARG A 3 6.33 16.91 9.27
C ARG A 3 4.94 16.84 8.65
N GLU A 4 4.72 17.59 7.58
CA GLU A 4 3.46 17.54 6.86
C GLU A 4 3.42 16.22 6.07
N LEU A 5 2.75 15.24 6.66
CA LEU A 5 2.40 13.99 6.02
C LEU A 5 1.04 14.14 5.37
N PHE A 6 0.95 13.78 4.10
CA PHE A 6 -0.27 13.84 3.32
C PHE A 6 -0.65 12.45 2.83
N ILE A 7 -1.93 12.10 2.83
CA ILE A 7 -2.43 10.84 2.30
C ILE A 7 -3.38 11.12 1.13
N ARG A 8 -3.22 10.36 0.06
CA ARG A 8 -4.13 10.32 -1.08
C ARG A 8 -4.27 8.89 -1.61
N ASP A 9 -5.26 8.68 -2.46
CA ASP A 9 -5.34 7.47 -3.27
C ASP A 9 -4.07 7.30 -4.11
N ALA A 10 -3.62 6.05 -4.23
CA ALA A 10 -2.55 5.68 -5.13
C ALA A 10 -3.01 5.81 -6.57
N ASP A 11 -2.11 6.25 -7.43
CA ASP A 11 -2.29 6.29 -8.87
C ASP A 11 -1.37 5.24 -9.53
N PRO A 12 -1.76 4.58 -10.62
CA PRO A 12 -0.85 3.71 -11.38
C PRO A 12 0.52 4.35 -11.66
N GLU A 13 0.58 5.66 -11.91
CA GLU A 13 1.86 6.34 -12.15
C GLU A 13 2.80 6.36 -10.91
N ASP A 14 2.28 6.08 -9.71
CA ASP A 14 3.08 5.91 -8.51
C ASP A 14 3.88 4.60 -8.50
N ALA A 15 3.57 3.63 -9.38
CA ALA A 15 4.11 2.27 -9.37
C ALA A 15 5.63 2.21 -9.28
N ASN A 16 6.35 3.06 -10.02
CA ASN A 16 7.81 3.11 -9.99
C ASN A 16 8.32 3.29 -8.56
N ARG A 17 7.77 4.27 -7.84
CA ARG A 17 8.17 4.58 -6.47
C ARG A 17 7.72 3.52 -5.46
N LEU A 18 6.57 2.89 -5.69
CA LEU A 18 6.06 1.80 -4.85
C LEU A 18 6.94 0.55 -4.98
N VAL A 19 7.39 0.21 -6.19
CA VAL A 19 8.34 -0.89 -6.45
C VAL A 19 9.66 -0.62 -5.74
N GLU A 20 10.19 0.61 -5.75
CA GLU A 20 11.40 0.94 -5.01
C GLU A 20 11.27 0.62 -3.50
N ILE A 21 10.16 1.04 -2.88
CA ILE A 21 9.89 0.76 -1.46
C ILE A 21 9.77 -0.75 -1.23
N TYR A 22 9.01 -1.44 -2.09
CA TYR A 22 8.75 -2.88 -1.99
C TYR A 22 10.01 -3.72 -2.19
N SER A 23 10.89 -3.33 -3.11
CA SER A 23 12.10 -4.06 -3.49
C SER A 23 13.02 -4.32 -2.29
N TYR A 24 13.13 -3.36 -1.36
CA TYR A 24 13.89 -3.55 -0.14
C TYR A 24 13.36 -4.73 0.68
N TYR A 25 12.04 -4.82 0.81
CA TYR A 25 11.39 -5.87 1.59
C TYR A 25 11.52 -7.25 0.96
N VAL A 26 11.44 -7.34 -0.37
CA VAL A 26 11.67 -8.59 -1.12
C VAL A 26 13.11 -9.05 -0.96
N LEU A 27 14.08 -8.16 -1.20
CA LEU A 27 15.49 -8.55 -1.29
C LEU A 27 16.19 -8.72 0.07
N ASN A 28 15.71 -8.04 1.11
CA ASN A 28 16.46 -7.91 2.37
C ASN A 28 15.69 -8.39 3.62
N THR A 29 14.44 -8.86 3.48
CA THR A 29 13.61 -9.23 4.63
C THR A 29 12.72 -10.42 4.32
N ALA A 30 12.08 -10.97 5.36
CA ALA A 30 11.02 -11.99 5.21
C ALA A 30 9.59 -11.39 5.30
N VAL A 31 9.44 -10.07 5.12
CA VAL A 31 8.15 -9.38 5.24
C VAL A 31 7.23 -9.71 4.07
N SER A 32 7.78 -9.84 2.87
CA SER A 32 7.08 -10.40 1.71
C SER A 32 7.56 -11.83 1.46
N PHE A 33 6.70 -12.66 0.90
CA PHE A 33 7.05 -14.01 0.43
C PHE A 33 7.32 -14.05 -1.08
N GLU A 34 7.37 -12.91 -1.75
CA GLU A 34 7.86 -12.82 -3.13
C GLU A 34 9.38 -12.99 -3.14
N TYR A 35 9.91 -13.77 -4.08
CA TYR A 35 11.35 -14.01 -4.26
C TYR A 35 12.02 -13.05 -5.23
N GLU A 36 11.26 -12.53 -6.21
CA GLU A 36 11.75 -11.63 -7.24
C GLU A 36 11.02 -10.30 -7.14
N VAL A 37 11.73 -9.20 -7.40
CA VAL A 37 11.13 -7.86 -7.40
C VAL A 37 10.23 -7.72 -8.63
N PRO A 38 8.92 -7.42 -8.46
CA PRO A 38 8.02 -7.23 -9.58
C PRO A 38 8.44 -6.07 -10.48
N SER A 39 8.05 -6.15 -11.75
CA SER A 39 8.25 -5.03 -12.65
C SER A 39 7.34 -3.85 -12.28
N VAL A 40 7.68 -2.65 -12.77
CA VAL A 40 6.82 -1.47 -12.61
C VAL A 40 5.45 -1.71 -13.26
N ALA A 41 5.41 -2.34 -14.44
CA ALA A 41 4.16 -2.67 -15.13
C ALA A 41 3.27 -3.64 -14.33
N ASP A 42 3.86 -4.61 -13.63
CA ASP A 42 3.12 -5.50 -12.74
C ASP A 42 2.47 -4.71 -11.59
N PHE A 43 3.22 -3.78 -10.99
CA PHE A 43 2.71 -2.94 -9.91
C PHE A 43 1.64 -1.96 -10.38
N GLU A 44 1.79 -1.35 -11.58
CA GLU A 44 0.74 -0.55 -12.21
C GLU A 44 -0.55 -1.35 -12.33
N ASN A 45 -0.46 -2.58 -12.83
CA ASN A 45 -1.61 -3.46 -12.96
C ASN A 45 -2.20 -3.82 -11.59
N ARG A 46 -1.37 -4.17 -10.60
CA ARG A 46 -1.82 -4.45 -9.21
C ARG A 46 -2.57 -3.25 -8.62
N ILE A 47 -2.10 -2.03 -8.83
CA ILE A 47 -2.78 -0.81 -8.36
C ILE A 47 -4.15 -0.69 -9.05
N LYS A 48 -4.19 -0.80 -10.39
CA LYS A 48 -5.43 -0.72 -11.18
C LYS A 48 -6.47 -1.74 -10.71
N THR A 49 -6.11 -3.02 -10.69
CA THR A 49 -7.03 -4.12 -10.35
C THR A 49 -7.47 -4.05 -8.90
N THR A 50 -6.59 -3.67 -7.97
CA THR A 50 -6.97 -3.54 -6.55
C THR A 50 -8.00 -2.44 -6.37
N LYS A 51 -7.78 -1.29 -7.02
CA LYS A 51 -8.67 -0.12 -6.93
C LYS A 51 -10.04 -0.32 -7.55
N GLU A 52 -10.27 -1.39 -8.33
CA GLU A 52 -11.62 -1.74 -8.81
C GLU A 52 -12.60 -2.00 -7.65
N LYS A 53 -12.09 -2.45 -6.49
CA LYS A 53 -12.93 -2.77 -5.33
C LYS A 53 -12.38 -2.28 -3.99
N TYR A 54 -11.06 -2.23 -3.81
CA TYR A 54 -10.42 -2.01 -2.52
C TYR A 54 -9.63 -0.70 -2.47
N PRO A 55 -9.54 -0.05 -1.30
CA PRO A 55 -8.72 1.15 -1.15
C PRO A 55 -7.22 0.83 -1.32
N TYR A 56 -6.53 1.76 -1.96
CA TYR A 56 -5.08 1.75 -2.12
C TYR A 56 -4.58 3.18 -1.85
N MET A 57 -3.83 3.36 -0.78
CA MET A 57 -3.42 4.66 -0.25
C MET A 57 -1.89 4.81 -0.31
N VAL A 58 -1.42 6.01 -0.62
CA VAL A 58 -0.02 6.42 -0.48
C VAL A 58 0.11 7.53 0.56
N CYS A 59 1.21 7.52 1.28
CA CYS A 59 1.58 8.59 2.20
C CYS A 59 2.79 9.33 1.64
N LEU A 60 2.65 10.64 1.52
CA LEU A 60 3.66 11.55 1.04
C LEU A 60 4.24 12.35 2.22
N LEU A 61 5.54 12.59 2.15
CA LEU A 61 6.22 13.61 2.94
C LEU A 61 6.75 14.65 1.94
N LYS A 62 6.14 15.84 1.92
CA LYS A 62 6.26 16.78 0.80
C LYS A 62 5.85 16.09 -0.51
N ASP A 63 6.71 16.05 -1.52
CA ASP A 63 6.42 15.47 -2.83
C ASP A 63 6.88 14.01 -2.98
N ARG A 64 7.42 13.39 -1.91
CA ARG A 64 7.94 12.02 -1.96
C ARG A 64 7.00 11.05 -1.27
N ILE A 65 6.60 9.99 -1.96
CA ILE A 65 5.92 8.85 -1.32
C ILE A 65 6.90 8.13 -0.41
N VAL A 66 6.52 8.02 0.87
CA VAL A 66 7.29 7.42 1.97
C VAL A 66 6.63 6.15 2.53
N GLY A 67 5.47 5.78 2.02
CA GLY A 67 4.82 4.51 2.32
C GLY A 67 3.51 4.36 1.57
N TYR A 68 2.99 3.14 1.54
CA TYR A 68 1.70 2.84 0.93
C TYR A 68 1.03 1.67 1.65
N ALA A 69 -0.29 1.61 1.55
CA ALA A 69 -1.09 0.53 2.09
C ALA A 69 -2.25 0.22 1.15
N TYR A 70 -2.65 -1.04 1.09
CA TYR A 70 -3.79 -1.47 0.30
C TYR A 70 -4.52 -2.61 0.98
N ALA A 71 -5.79 -2.77 0.62
CA ALA A 71 -6.58 -3.92 1.02
C ALA A 71 -6.79 -4.86 -0.18
N GLY A 72 -7.21 -6.09 0.09
CA GLY A 72 -7.50 -7.08 -0.93
C GLY A 72 -8.48 -8.14 -0.46
N PRO A 73 -8.94 -9.02 -1.36
CA PRO A 73 -9.81 -10.12 -0.99
C PRO A 73 -9.03 -11.14 -0.15
N TYR A 74 -9.62 -11.60 0.95
CA TYR A 74 -9.03 -12.70 1.72
C TYR A 74 -9.13 -14.05 0.99
N SER A 75 -10.24 -14.29 0.30
CA SER A 75 -10.52 -15.53 -0.43
C SER A 75 -11.52 -15.26 -1.54
N SER A 76 -11.51 -16.11 -2.57
CA SER A 76 -12.46 -16.04 -3.68
C SER A 76 -13.85 -16.59 -3.35
N ARG A 77 -14.02 -17.31 -2.22
CA ARG A 77 -15.33 -17.85 -1.83
C ARG A 77 -16.22 -16.72 -1.32
N GLU A 78 -17.46 -16.67 -1.79
CA GLU A 78 -18.42 -15.58 -1.48
C GLU A 78 -18.64 -15.35 0.03
N ALA A 79 -18.58 -16.42 0.83
CA ALA A 79 -18.72 -16.32 2.29
C ALA A 79 -17.67 -15.40 2.94
N TYR A 80 -16.54 -15.13 2.28
CA TYR A 80 -15.49 -14.23 2.77
C TYR A 80 -15.58 -12.80 2.21
N ASN A 81 -16.64 -12.43 1.49
CA ASN A 81 -16.79 -11.06 0.97
C ASN A 81 -16.79 -9.97 2.05
N TRP A 82 -16.97 -10.35 3.31
CA TRP A 82 -16.99 -9.48 4.48
C TRP A 82 -15.61 -9.41 5.18
N THR A 83 -14.59 -10.07 4.62
CA THR A 83 -13.23 -10.13 5.15
C THR A 83 -12.25 -9.61 4.09
N ALA A 84 -11.38 -8.69 4.50
CA ALA A 84 -10.32 -8.16 3.65
C ALA A 84 -8.95 -8.44 4.28
N THR A 85 -7.96 -8.73 3.43
CA THR A 85 -6.55 -8.65 3.82
C THR A 85 -6.09 -7.21 3.73
N THR A 86 -5.09 -6.85 4.53
CA THR A 86 -4.41 -5.55 4.42
C THR A 86 -2.91 -5.77 4.29
N SER A 87 -2.25 -4.86 3.59
CA SER A 87 -0.80 -4.86 3.43
C SER A 87 -0.30 -3.43 3.51
N ILE A 88 0.87 -3.26 4.13
CA ILE A 88 1.46 -1.95 4.35
C ILE A 88 2.97 -2.02 4.24
N TYR A 89 3.54 -1.05 3.53
CA TYR A 89 4.98 -0.92 3.34
C TYR A 89 5.38 0.54 3.56
N VAL A 90 6.41 0.75 4.38
CA VAL A 90 6.97 2.07 4.66
C VAL A 90 8.41 2.07 4.18
N ASP A 91 8.83 3.15 3.54
CA ASP A 91 10.23 3.28 3.15
C ASP A 91 11.14 3.02 4.38
N LYS A 92 12.16 2.19 4.18
CA LYS A 92 13.09 1.75 5.23
C LYS A 92 13.70 2.91 6.03
N ASP A 93 13.90 4.06 5.38
CA ASP A 93 14.53 5.25 5.96
C ASP A 93 13.53 6.15 6.71
N TYR A 94 12.22 5.86 6.60
CA TYR A 94 11.14 6.66 7.18
C TYR A 94 10.33 5.90 8.25
N ARG A 95 10.83 4.74 8.71
CA ARG A 95 10.18 3.93 9.75
C ARG A 95 10.11 4.63 11.11
N ARG A 96 9.15 4.20 11.94
CA ARG A 96 8.91 4.71 13.31
C ARG A 96 8.55 6.20 13.38
N GLN A 97 7.88 6.71 12.35
CA GLN A 97 7.43 8.11 12.25
C GLN A 97 5.90 8.26 12.18
N GLY A 98 5.13 7.23 12.58
CA GLY A 98 3.66 7.26 12.54
C GLY A 98 3.02 7.06 11.16
N ILE A 99 3.81 6.98 10.07
CA ILE A 99 3.34 6.77 8.69
C ILE A 99 2.43 5.54 8.59
N GLY A 100 2.85 4.42 9.18
CA GLY A 100 2.09 3.17 9.13
C GLY A 100 0.70 3.30 9.75
N SER A 101 0.62 3.95 10.91
CA SER A 101 -0.64 4.19 11.62
C SER A 101 -1.57 5.15 10.86
N LEU A 102 -1.01 6.18 10.21
CA LEU A 102 -1.79 7.11 9.38
C LEU A 102 -2.38 6.40 8.15
N LEU A 103 -1.58 5.59 7.45
CA LEU A 103 -2.02 4.79 6.32
C LEU A 103 -3.14 3.82 6.71
N TYR A 104 -3.00 3.09 7.82
CA TYR A 104 -4.05 2.18 8.30
C TYR A 104 -5.35 2.92 8.62
N LYS A 105 -5.28 4.09 9.27
CA LYS A 105 -6.46 4.88 9.60
C LYS A 105 -7.25 5.28 8.35
N GLU A 106 -6.58 5.68 7.28
CA GLU A 106 -7.25 6.02 6.02
C GLU A 106 -7.73 4.77 5.27
N LEU A 107 -6.97 3.67 5.30
CA LEU A 107 -7.36 2.39 4.72
C LEU A 107 -8.66 1.85 5.35
N GLU A 108 -8.76 1.89 6.68
CA GLU A 108 -9.96 1.48 7.43
C GLU A 108 -11.18 2.34 7.10
N LYS A 109 -11.00 3.66 6.95
CA LYS A 109 -12.07 4.54 6.48
C LYS A 109 -12.55 4.18 5.08
N GLY A 110 -11.63 3.82 4.18
CA GLY A 110 -11.95 3.32 2.84
C GLY A 110 -12.76 2.03 2.89
N LEU A 111 -12.31 1.06 3.69
CA LEU A 111 -12.99 -0.23 3.85
C LEU A 111 -14.41 -0.11 4.41
N LYS A 112 -14.64 0.78 5.38
CA LYS A 112 -15.98 1.03 5.94
C LYS A 112 -17.00 1.59 4.94
N LYS A 113 -16.56 2.09 3.77
CA LYS A 113 -17.45 2.57 2.71
C LYS A 113 -17.89 1.45 1.75
N LEU A 114 -17.24 0.28 1.82
CA LEU A 114 -17.56 -0.88 0.98
C LEU A 114 -18.66 -1.78 1.58
N THR A 115 -19.07 -1.48 2.82
CA THR A 115 -20.14 -2.15 3.58
C THR A 115 -21.36 -1.24 3.67
#